data_AF-A0A7J8HRP8-F1
#
_entry.id   AF-A0A7J8HRP8-F1
#
_cell.length_a   1.000
_cell.length_b   1.000
_cell.length_c   1.000
_cell.angle_alpha   90.00
_cell.angle_beta   90.00
_cell.angle_gamma   90.00
#
_symmetry.space_group_name_H-M   'P 1'
#
loop_
_entity.id
_entity.type
_entity.pdbx_description
1 polymer ?
#
loop_
_entity_poly.entity_id
_entity_poly.type
_entity_poly.pdbx_seq_one_letter_code
_entity_poly.pdbx_strand_id
1 'polypeptide(L)'
;MKGKLKNVQSETKNKVKGSSKVKGDAEFACALTSSTPATRKKVLKKGASAAEGSKKTDVEERSRTTLIICPLSVLSNWIDQFGQHIKSDVHLNFYVYYGPDRIRDPALLSKQDIVLTTYNILTHDYGMKGDSPLHSIRWLRVILDEGHAIRNPNAQQTKAVLDLEAERRWVLTGTPIQNSLKDLWSLLSFLKLKPFIDREWWHRTIQRPVTMGDEGGLRRLQSLIKNITLRRTKTSKIKGKPVLELPERKVFIQHVTLSDEERKIYQSVDCFHISSMYSAFSYFK
;
A
#
# COMPACT_ATOMS: atom_id res chain seq x y z
N MET A 1 32.17 55.80 38.85
CA MET A 1 32.29 54.92 40.03
C MET A 1 32.28 53.47 39.57
N LYS A 2 33.30 52.73 40.04
CA LYS A 2 33.54 51.27 40.10
C LYS A 2 32.40 50.30 39.72
N GLY A 3 32.76 49.22 39.01
CA GLY A 3 32.01 47.96 39.07
C GLY A 3 32.31 46.95 37.94
N LYS A 4 33.28 46.06 38.15
CA LYS A 4 33.65 44.91 37.31
C LYS A 4 32.89 43.64 37.77
N LEU A 5 32.81 42.64 36.88
CA LEU A 5 32.55 41.19 37.09
C LEU A 5 31.05 40.78 37.27
N LYS A 6 30.52 39.70 36.68
CA LYS A 6 31.03 38.33 36.54
C LYS A 6 30.29 37.55 35.44
N ASN A 7 31.00 36.58 34.89
CA ASN A 7 30.60 35.55 33.94
C ASN A 7 29.73 34.46 34.63
N VAL A 8 28.72 33.91 33.95
CA VAL A 8 28.05 32.64 34.31
C VAL A 8 27.80 31.84 33.03
N GLN A 9 28.43 30.67 32.95
CA GLN A 9 28.12 29.60 32.01
C GLN A 9 26.88 28.82 32.50
N SER A 10 26.00 28.41 31.59
CA SER A 10 25.30 27.12 31.72
C SER A 10 24.65 26.64 30.41
N GLU A 11 24.91 25.37 30.11
CA GLU A 11 24.01 24.36 29.54
C GLU A 11 23.70 24.30 28.03
N THR A 12 24.51 23.45 27.38
CA THR A 12 24.11 22.35 26.48
C THR A 12 22.61 22.14 26.23
N LYS A 13 22.17 22.26 24.97
CA LYS A 13 20.99 21.55 24.46
C LYS A 13 21.30 20.81 23.16
N ASN A 14 21.46 19.50 23.31
CA ASN A 14 21.45 18.52 22.24
C ASN A 14 20.12 18.56 21.47
N LYS A 15 20.24 18.55 20.14
CA LYS A 15 19.14 18.57 19.18
C LYS A 15 18.56 17.16 19.05
N VAL A 16 17.54 16.83 19.85
CA VAL A 16 16.76 15.59 19.71
C VAL A 16 15.86 15.73 18.47
N LYS A 17 16.15 14.94 17.42
CA LYS A 17 15.21 14.69 16.32
C LYS A 17 14.13 13.73 16.82
N GLY A 18 12.88 14.22 16.85
CA GLY A 18 11.72 13.46 17.27
C GLY A 18 11.42 12.26 16.36
N SER A 19 11.35 11.09 16.98
CA SER A 19 10.66 9.89 16.48
C SER A 19 9.29 9.86 17.14
N SER A 20 8.24 10.21 16.39
CA SER A 20 6.86 10.25 16.89
C SER A 20 5.87 9.62 15.90
N LYS A 21 6.27 8.50 15.27
CA LYS A 21 5.39 7.74 14.36
C LYS A 21 5.23 6.25 14.66
N VAL A 22 5.95 5.71 15.65
CA VAL A 22 5.96 4.26 15.94
C VAL A 22 5.03 3.86 17.11
N LYS A 23 4.64 4.80 17.98
CA LYS A 23 3.83 4.48 19.17
C LYS A 23 2.38 4.09 18.84
N GLY A 24 1.73 4.75 17.88
CA GLY A 24 0.35 4.43 17.50
C GLY A 24 0.19 3.05 16.86
N ASP A 25 1.21 2.59 16.13
CA ASP A 25 1.20 1.31 15.43
C ASP A 25 1.28 0.11 16.39
N ALA A 26 1.90 0.28 17.55
CA ALA A 26 2.06 -0.76 18.57
C ALA A 26 0.78 -1.02 19.38
N GLU A 27 0.00 0.02 19.67
CA GLU A 27 -1.27 -0.11 20.38
C GLU A 27 -2.32 -0.82 19.52
N PHE A 28 -2.36 -0.51 18.23
CA PHE A 28 -3.17 -1.23 17.25
C PHE A 28 -2.74 -2.70 17.08
N ALA A 29 -1.43 -2.99 17.16
CA ALA A 29 -0.92 -4.37 17.10
C ALA A 29 -1.43 -5.23 18.26
N CYS A 30 -1.43 -4.68 19.48
CA CYS A 30 -1.86 -5.37 20.69
C CYS A 30 -3.37 -5.72 20.63
N ALA A 31 -4.18 -4.80 20.10
CA ALA A 31 -5.62 -5.02 19.92
C ALA A 31 -5.92 -6.20 18.96
N LEU A 32 -5.16 -6.34 17.87
CA LEU A 32 -5.36 -7.39 16.87
C LEU A 32 -4.94 -8.79 17.33
N THR A 33 -4.00 -8.90 18.27
CA THR A 33 -3.50 -10.19 18.78
C THR A 33 -4.36 -10.81 19.89
N SER A 34 -5.36 -10.08 20.38
CA SER A 34 -6.17 -10.48 21.54
C SER A 34 -7.25 -11.55 21.25
N SER A 35 -7.44 -11.95 19.98
CA SER A 35 -8.57 -12.80 19.56
C SER A 35 -8.22 -14.17 18.94
N THR A 36 -7.02 -14.72 19.18
CA THR A 36 -6.68 -16.10 18.75
C THR A 36 -6.49 -17.07 19.93
N PRO A 37 -7.04 -18.30 19.86
CA PRO A 37 -6.94 -19.28 20.95
C PRO A 37 -5.51 -19.83 21.10
N ALA A 38 -5.03 -19.82 22.34
CA ALA A 38 -3.69 -20.24 22.74
C ALA A 38 -3.49 -21.77 22.58
N THR A 39 -2.49 -22.17 21.79
CA THR A 39 -1.98 -23.55 21.78
C THR A 39 -0.74 -23.66 22.68
N ARG A 40 -0.82 -24.57 23.65
CA ARG A 40 0.17 -24.83 24.72
C ARG A 40 1.50 -25.37 24.16
N LYS A 41 2.62 -24.79 24.62
CA LYS A 41 3.99 -25.31 24.42
C LYS A 41 4.22 -26.56 25.30
N LYS A 42 4.67 -27.67 24.71
CA LYS A 42 5.38 -28.75 25.41
C LYS A 42 6.82 -28.82 24.93
N VAL A 43 7.74 -28.73 25.89
CA VAL A 43 9.18 -28.92 25.74
C VAL A 43 9.46 -30.42 25.65
N LEU A 44 10.26 -30.87 24.67
CA LEU A 44 11.00 -32.14 24.78
C LEU A 44 12.39 -32.01 24.12
N LYS A 45 13.37 -32.64 24.76
CA LYS A 45 14.82 -32.51 24.58
C LYS A 45 15.37 -33.71 23.77
N LYS A 46 16.29 -33.40 22.84
CA LYS A 46 17.47 -34.14 22.31
C LYS A 46 17.38 -35.61 21.85
N GLY A 47 17.91 -35.86 20.65
CA GLY A 47 18.51 -37.14 20.22
C GLY A 47 18.99 -37.12 18.75
N ALA A 48 20.31 -37.25 18.53
CA ALA A 48 20.94 -37.69 17.27
C ALA A 48 20.59 -39.18 17.04
N SER A 49 20.63 -39.83 15.87
CA SER A 49 21.27 -39.68 14.55
C SER A 49 20.73 -40.85 13.68
N ALA A 50 20.66 -40.71 12.36
CA ALA A 50 21.03 -41.73 11.35
C ALA A 50 20.49 -41.32 9.97
N ALA A 51 21.39 -41.35 8.99
CA ALA A 51 21.09 -41.11 7.59
C ALA A 51 20.52 -42.36 6.95
N GLU A 52 19.44 -42.24 6.19
CA GLU A 52 19.12 -43.19 5.14
C GLU A 52 18.41 -42.48 4.00
N GLY A 53 18.97 -42.63 2.80
CA GLY A 53 18.57 -41.91 1.60
C GLY A 53 17.23 -42.39 1.08
N SER A 54 16.31 -41.44 0.89
CA SER A 54 15.11 -41.65 0.09
C SER A 54 15.08 -40.62 -1.03
N LYS A 55 14.97 -41.14 -2.26
CA LYS A 55 14.98 -40.40 -3.53
C LYS A 55 13.96 -39.27 -3.50
N LYS A 56 14.43 -38.01 -3.41
CA LYS A 56 13.59 -36.82 -3.60
C LYS A 56 13.18 -36.72 -5.06
N THR A 57 11.93 -37.07 -5.35
CA THR A 57 11.23 -36.51 -6.50
C THR A 57 11.02 -35.03 -6.23
N ASP A 58 11.80 -34.17 -6.89
CA ASP A 58 11.64 -32.71 -6.89
C ASP A 58 10.33 -32.34 -7.59
N VAL A 59 9.22 -32.52 -6.90
CA VAL A 59 8.05 -31.67 -7.09
C VAL A 59 8.25 -30.56 -6.05
N GLU A 60 8.86 -29.45 -6.46
CA GLU A 60 8.87 -28.23 -5.64
C GLU A 60 7.43 -27.98 -5.20
N GLU A 61 7.15 -28.20 -3.91
CA GLU A 61 5.82 -28.05 -3.35
C GLU A 61 5.47 -26.56 -3.36
N ARG A 62 4.88 -26.10 -4.46
CA ARG A 62 4.56 -24.70 -4.66
C ARG A 62 3.59 -24.26 -3.57
N SER A 63 3.96 -23.20 -2.85
CA SER A 63 3.12 -22.62 -1.82
C SER A 63 1.74 -22.26 -2.40
N ARG A 64 0.69 -22.75 -1.75
CA ARG A 64 -0.70 -22.45 -2.11
C ARG A 64 -1.22 -21.18 -1.41
N THR A 65 -0.33 -20.44 -0.77
CA THR A 65 -0.67 -19.30 0.09
C THR A 65 -1.05 -18.06 -0.72
N THR A 66 -2.07 -17.35 -0.25
CA THR A 66 -2.48 -16.05 -0.76
C THR A 66 -1.96 -14.93 0.14
N LEU A 67 -1.17 -14.01 -0.41
CA LEU A 67 -0.74 -12.79 0.27
C LEU A 67 -1.73 -11.65 -0.02
N ILE A 68 -2.23 -11.01 1.02
CA ILE A 68 -3.08 -9.82 0.93
C ILE A 68 -2.32 -8.64 1.55
N ILE A 69 -2.18 -7.57 0.78
CA ILE A 69 -1.51 -6.34 1.21
C ILE A 69 -2.56 -5.24 1.20
N CYS A 70 -2.84 -4.65 2.36
CA CYS A 70 -3.85 -3.62 2.50
C CYS A 70 -3.36 -2.42 3.33
N PRO A 71 -4.04 -1.27 3.28
CA PRO A 71 -3.84 -0.20 4.25
C PRO A 71 -4.09 -0.69 5.68
N LEU A 72 -3.40 -0.09 6.67
CA LEU A 72 -3.56 -0.47 8.08
C LEU A 72 -5.01 -0.31 8.56
N SER A 73 -5.69 0.74 8.11
CA SER A 73 -7.06 1.07 8.49
C SER A 73 -8.11 0.04 8.10
N VAL A 74 -7.83 -0.81 7.11
CA VAL A 74 -8.78 -1.84 6.62
C VAL A 74 -8.36 -3.25 7.02
N LEU A 75 -7.24 -3.40 7.73
CA LEU A 75 -6.72 -4.70 8.13
C LEU A 75 -7.68 -5.44 9.06
N SER A 76 -8.24 -4.75 10.06
CA SER A 76 -9.27 -5.32 10.95
C SER A 76 -10.53 -5.70 10.18
N ASN A 77 -10.97 -4.85 9.24
CA ASN A 77 -12.13 -5.15 8.40
C ASN A 77 -11.92 -6.44 7.60
N TRP A 78 -10.73 -6.69 7.04
CA TRP A 78 -10.45 -7.98 6.38
C TRP A 78 -10.65 -9.18 7.31
N ILE A 79 -10.18 -9.10 8.55
CA ILE A 79 -10.32 -10.16 9.56
C ILE A 79 -11.81 -10.41 9.85
N ASP A 80 -12.58 -9.35 10.09
CA ASP A 80 -14.01 -9.44 10.37
C ASP A 80 -14.78 -10.03 9.19
N GLN A 81 -14.44 -9.62 7.97
CA GLN A 81 -15.07 -10.12 6.75
C GLN A 81 -14.78 -11.60 6.50
N PHE A 82 -13.58 -12.10 6.84
CA PHE A 82 -13.29 -13.53 6.81
C PHE A 82 -14.20 -14.30 7.78
N GLY A 83 -14.38 -13.81 9.00
CA GLY A 83 -15.26 -14.45 9.99
C GLY A 83 -16.73 -14.50 9.57
N GLN A 84 -17.20 -13.50 8.81
CA GLN A 84 -18.60 -13.41 8.37
C GLN A 84 -18.92 -14.22 7.11
N HIS A 85 -17.94 -14.36 6.20
CA HIS A 85 -18.19 -14.89 4.85
C HIS A 85 -17.61 -16.29 4.60
N ILE A 86 -16.77 -16.79 5.49
CA ILE A 86 -16.28 -18.17 5.42
C ILE A 86 -17.32 -19.07 6.08
N LYS A 87 -17.78 -20.07 5.32
CA LYS A 87 -18.71 -21.07 5.84
C LYS A 87 -18.05 -21.85 6.99
N SER A 88 -18.83 -22.22 7.99
CA SER A 88 -18.34 -22.87 9.21
C SER A 88 -17.71 -24.25 8.98
N ASP A 89 -17.99 -24.90 7.84
CA ASP A 89 -17.42 -26.17 7.40
C ASP A 89 -16.03 -26.03 6.75
N VAL A 90 -15.61 -24.82 6.42
CA VAL A 90 -14.31 -24.53 5.81
C VAL A 90 -13.37 -23.97 6.87
N HIS A 91 -12.37 -24.77 7.25
CA HIS A 91 -11.27 -24.29 8.08
C HIS A 91 -10.22 -23.59 7.22
N LEU A 92 -10.15 -22.27 7.33
CA LEU A 92 -9.16 -21.45 6.64
C LEU A 92 -8.18 -20.89 7.66
N ASN A 93 -6.90 -21.18 7.49
CA ASN A 93 -5.85 -20.65 8.36
C ASN A 93 -5.29 -19.37 7.75
N PHE A 94 -5.51 -18.24 8.44
CA PHE A 94 -4.91 -16.97 8.06
C PHE A 94 -3.97 -16.47 9.15
N TYR A 95 -2.88 -15.85 8.73
CA TYR A 95 -1.89 -15.24 9.61
C TYR A 95 -1.79 -13.74 9.35
N VAL A 96 -1.88 -12.96 10.43
CA VAL A 96 -1.68 -11.50 10.37
C VAL A 96 -0.19 -11.21 10.58
N TYR A 97 0.49 -10.90 9.48
CA TYR A 97 1.90 -10.51 9.47
C TYR A 97 2.03 -9.01 9.80
N TYR A 98 1.99 -8.70 11.10
CA TYR A 98 2.06 -7.35 11.65
C TYR A 98 2.71 -7.35 13.04
N GLY A 99 3.28 -6.21 13.46
CA GLY A 99 3.89 -6.06 14.79
C GLY A 99 5.32 -6.60 14.91
N PRO A 100 6.02 -6.32 16.02
CA PRO A 100 7.44 -6.66 16.22
C PRO A 100 7.68 -8.17 16.36
N ASP A 101 6.76 -8.92 16.98
CA ASP A 101 6.89 -10.36 17.26
C ASP A 101 6.40 -11.26 16.11
N ARG A 102 6.36 -10.71 14.90
CA ARG A 102 5.90 -11.43 13.70
C ARG A 102 6.82 -12.60 13.36
N ILE A 103 6.21 -13.71 12.92
CA ILE A 103 6.93 -14.91 12.48
C ILE A 103 7.66 -14.59 11.18
N ARG A 104 8.99 -14.60 11.21
CA ARG A 104 9.85 -14.31 10.03
C ARG A 104 10.28 -15.56 9.26
N ASP A 105 9.88 -16.76 9.69
CA ASP A 105 10.22 -18.01 9.00
C ASP A 105 9.34 -18.21 7.75
N PRO A 106 9.93 -18.20 6.54
CA PRO A 106 9.19 -18.39 5.30
C PRO A 106 8.46 -19.73 5.23
N ALA A 107 9.00 -20.79 5.82
CA ALA A 107 8.41 -22.14 5.79
C ALA A 107 7.13 -22.26 6.62
N LEU A 108 6.96 -21.39 7.63
CA LEU A 108 5.72 -21.31 8.42
C LEU A 108 4.67 -20.46 7.71
N LEU A 109 5.09 -19.39 7.04
CA LEU A 109 4.21 -18.53 6.25
C LEU A 109 3.65 -19.26 5.03
N SER A 110 4.48 -20.07 4.36
CA SER A 110 4.07 -20.85 3.18
C SER A 110 3.07 -21.99 3.47
N LYS A 111 2.90 -22.35 4.75
CA LYS A 111 1.91 -23.33 5.22
C LYS A 111 0.53 -22.73 5.49
N GLN A 112 0.43 -21.41 5.58
CA GLN A 112 -0.85 -20.73 5.78
C GLN A 112 -1.65 -20.70 4.47
N ASP A 113 -2.96 -20.59 4.56
CA ASP A 113 -3.80 -20.37 3.38
C ASP A 113 -3.76 -18.89 2.96
N ILE A 114 -3.80 -18.00 3.96
CA ILE A 114 -3.78 -16.55 3.77
C ILE A 114 -2.75 -15.90 4.70
N VAL A 115 -1.97 -14.98 4.15
CA VAL A 115 -1.12 -14.07 4.93
C VAL A 115 -1.60 -12.65 4.68
N LEU A 116 -1.96 -11.93 5.74
CA LEU A 116 -2.42 -10.55 5.68
C LEU A 116 -1.32 -9.62 6.21
N THR A 117 -0.94 -8.60 5.44
CA THR A 117 0.07 -7.63 5.85
C THR A 117 -0.28 -6.22 5.37
N THR A 118 0.50 -5.24 5.79
CA THR A 118 0.37 -3.86 5.35
C THR A 118 1.51 -3.44 4.45
N TYR A 119 1.25 -2.43 3.62
CA TYR A 119 2.28 -1.84 2.76
C TYR A 119 3.51 -1.36 3.54
N ASN A 120 3.31 -0.81 4.75
CA ASN A 120 4.41 -0.28 5.57
C ASN A 120 5.34 -1.40 6.04
N ILE A 121 4.77 -2.51 6.52
CA ILE A 121 5.54 -3.67 6.97
C ILE A 121 6.30 -4.30 5.81
N LEU A 122 5.64 -4.50 4.66
CA LEU A 122 6.30 -5.00 3.45
C LEU A 122 7.47 -4.11 3.03
N THR A 123 7.28 -2.79 3.04
CA THR A 123 8.32 -1.82 2.67
C THR A 123 9.49 -1.83 3.64
N HIS A 124 9.18 -1.93 4.95
CA HIS A 124 10.18 -2.02 6.00
C HIS A 124 11.05 -3.26 5.84
N ASP A 125 10.41 -4.44 5.71
CA ASP A 125 11.13 -5.70 5.56
C ASP A 125 11.86 -5.80 4.21
N TYR A 126 11.43 -5.06 3.18
CA TYR A 126 12.17 -4.94 1.92
C TYR A 126 13.44 -4.07 2.06
N GLY A 127 13.41 -3.04 2.93
CA GLY A 127 14.56 -2.17 3.19
C GLY A 127 15.69 -2.85 3.97
N MET A 128 15.36 -3.88 4.76
CA MET A 128 16.31 -4.71 5.50
C MET A 128 16.91 -5.77 4.55
N LYS A 129 17.90 -5.37 3.74
CA LYS A 129 18.56 -6.24 2.75
C LYS A 129 18.94 -7.60 3.38
N GLY A 130 18.37 -8.68 2.85
CA GLY A 130 18.68 -10.07 3.25
C GLY A 130 17.70 -10.70 4.24
N ASP A 131 16.80 -9.92 4.85
CA ASP A 131 15.78 -10.42 5.79
C ASP A 131 14.40 -9.95 5.34
N SER A 132 13.98 -10.41 4.17
CA SER A 132 12.64 -10.14 3.64
C SER A 132 11.85 -11.45 3.48
N PRO A 133 11.23 -11.96 4.56
CA PRO A 133 10.54 -13.24 4.55
C PRO A 133 9.48 -13.33 3.44
N LEU A 134 8.76 -12.22 3.22
CA LEU A 134 7.69 -12.16 2.22
C LEU A 134 8.19 -12.25 0.77
N HIS A 135 9.44 -11.87 0.49
CA HIS A 135 10.02 -11.95 -0.87
C HIS A 135 10.73 -13.28 -1.11
N SER A 136 11.03 -14.04 -0.06
CA SER A 136 11.61 -15.38 -0.18
C SER A 136 10.58 -16.47 -0.52
N ILE A 137 9.29 -16.12 -0.50
CA ILE A 137 8.18 -17.05 -0.78
C ILE A 137 7.65 -16.76 -2.18
N ARG A 138 7.47 -17.82 -2.96
CA ARG A 138 6.72 -17.78 -4.22
C ARG A 138 5.24 -17.97 -3.95
N TRP A 139 4.47 -16.90 -4.03
CA TRP A 139 3.05 -16.90 -3.68
C TRP A 139 2.18 -17.50 -4.79
N LEU A 140 1.11 -18.22 -4.42
CA LEU A 140 0.07 -18.59 -5.38
C LEU A 140 -0.66 -17.34 -5.89
N ARG A 141 -0.96 -16.42 -4.97
CA ARG A 141 -1.71 -15.21 -5.28
C ARG A 141 -1.24 -14.04 -4.42
N VAL A 142 -1.08 -12.87 -5.04
CA VAL A 142 -0.91 -11.60 -4.34
C VAL A 142 -2.09 -10.70 -4.66
N ILE A 143 -2.72 -10.14 -3.63
CA ILE A 143 -3.84 -9.21 -3.72
C ILE A 143 -3.41 -7.88 -3.11
N LEU A 144 -3.52 -6.81 -3.90
CA LEU A 144 -3.35 -5.44 -3.42
C LEU A 144 -4.71 -4.83 -3.16
N ASP A 145 -5.01 -4.51 -1.92
CA ASP A 145 -6.14 -3.67 -1.57
C ASP A 145 -5.72 -2.20 -1.57
N GLU A 146 -6.62 -1.33 -2.03
CA GLU A 146 -6.32 0.05 -2.39
C GLU A 146 -5.03 0.21 -3.22
N GLY A 147 -4.94 -0.54 -4.32
CA GLY A 147 -3.73 -0.63 -5.15
C GLY A 147 -3.20 0.70 -5.71
N HIS A 148 -4.00 1.78 -5.66
CA HIS A 148 -3.51 3.14 -5.95
C HIS A 148 -2.34 3.57 -5.03
N ALA A 149 -2.10 2.86 -3.91
CA ALA A 149 -0.94 3.03 -3.04
C ALA A 149 0.41 2.85 -3.77
N ILE A 150 0.48 2.03 -4.82
CA ILE A 150 1.72 1.80 -5.60
C ILE A 150 1.84 2.67 -6.86
N ARG A 151 1.16 3.81 -6.90
CA ARG A 151 1.16 4.70 -8.09
C ARG A 151 2.55 5.19 -8.52
N ASN A 152 3.46 5.40 -7.56
CA ASN A 152 4.79 5.95 -7.84
C ASN A 152 5.84 4.84 -8.02
N PRO A 153 6.30 4.56 -9.24
CA PRO A 153 7.24 3.46 -9.50
C PRO A 153 8.61 3.64 -8.84
N ASN A 154 8.98 4.88 -8.51
CA ASN A 154 10.25 5.17 -7.84
C ASN A 154 10.20 4.93 -6.32
N ALA A 155 9.00 4.85 -5.74
CA ALA A 155 8.83 4.67 -4.30
C ALA A 155 9.29 3.27 -3.87
N GLN A 156 9.97 3.18 -2.71
CA GLN A 156 10.43 1.92 -2.14
C GLN A 156 9.27 0.92 -1.93
N GLN A 157 8.11 1.41 -1.50
CA GLN A 157 6.89 0.62 -1.37
C GLN A 157 6.47 -0.04 -2.69
N THR A 158 6.54 0.69 -3.80
CA THR A 158 6.18 0.14 -5.11
C THR A 158 7.22 -0.89 -5.55
N LYS A 159 8.50 -0.62 -5.35
CA LYS A 159 9.57 -1.58 -5.63
C LYS A 159 9.40 -2.89 -4.85
N ALA A 160 9.13 -2.80 -3.55
CA ALA A 160 8.85 -3.96 -2.71
C ALA A 160 7.67 -4.79 -3.28
N VAL A 161 6.56 -4.12 -3.63
CA VAL A 161 5.40 -4.82 -4.19
C VAL A 161 5.67 -5.43 -5.57
N LEU A 162 6.45 -4.77 -6.42
CA LEU A 162 6.78 -5.25 -7.78
C LEU A 162 7.74 -6.44 -7.81
N ASP A 163 8.56 -6.56 -6.77
CA ASP A 163 9.56 -7.63 -6.60
C ASP A 163 8.96 -8.91 -5.99
N LEU A 164 7.71 -8.88 -5.53
CA LEU A 164 7.00 -10.08 -5.07
C LEU A 164 6.81 -11.10 -6.19
N GLU A 165 7.24 -12.32 -5.93
CA GLU A 165 7.03 -13.45 -6.83
C GLU A 165 5.66 -14.09 -6.60
N ALA A 166 4.83 -14.12 -7.64
CA ALA A 166 3.49 -14.67 -7.57
C ALA A 166 3.02 -15.26 -8.90
N GLU A 167 2.19 -16.29 -8.84
CA GLU A 167 1.53 -16.83 -10.03
C GLU A 167 0.33 -15.97 -10.47
N ARG A 168 -0.49 -15.54 -9.50
CA ARG A 168 -1.72 -14.76 -9.76
C ARG A 168 -1.65 -13.43 -9.04
N ARG A 169 -2.08 -12.36 -9.71
CA ARG A 169 -2.02 -11.00 -9.17
C ARG A 169 -3.35 -10.29 -9.33
N TRP A 170 -3.84 -9.72 -8.24
CA TRP A 170 -5.09 -8.97 -8.20
C TRP A 170 -4.85 -7.59 -7.62
N VAL A 171 -5.52 -6.60 -8.21
CA VAL A 171 -5.54 -5.24 -7.70
C VAL A 171 -6.99 -4.86 -7.45
N LEU A 172 -7.30 -4.56 -6.19
CA LEU A 172 -8.58 -4.02 -5.76
C LEU A 172 -8.38 -2.53 -5.54
N THR A 173 -9.11 -1.71 -6.29
CA THR A 173 -9.08 -0.26 -6.13
C THR A 173 -10.34 0.38 -6.68
N GLY A 174 -10.89 1.34 -5.94
CA GLY A 174 -11.99 2.17 -6.44
C GLY A 174 -11.56 3.22 -7.46
N THR A 175 -10.27 3.59 -7.48
CA THR A 175 -9.71 4.68 -8.30
C THR A 175 -8.40 4.26 -8.97
N PRO A 176 -8.45 3.42 -10.02
CA PRO A 176 -7.24 2.88 -10.67
C PRO A 176 -6.37 3.96 -11.36
N ILE A 177 -6.96 5.11 -11.70
CA ILE A 177 -6.25 6.26 -12.26
C ILE A 177 -6.61 7.46 -11.39
N GLN A 178 -5.61 8.04 -10.70
CA GLN A 178 -5.80 9.23 -9.87
C GLN A 178 -5.26 10.47 -10.57
N ASN A 179 -3.97 10.48 -10.92
CA ASN A 179 -3.29 11.70 -11.35
C ASN A 179 -2.71 11.58 -12.75
N SER A 180 -2.21 10.39 -13.13
CA SER A 180 -1.49 10.25 -14.40
C SER A 180 -1.52 8.83 -14.97
N LEU A 181 -1.21 8.71 -16.28
CA LEU A 181 -0.99 7.41 -16.93
C LEU A 181 0.23 6.65 -16.38
N LYS A 182 1.11 7.32 -15.62
CA LYS A 182 2.22 6.65 -14.93
C LYS A 182 1.71 5.78 -13.79
N ASP A 183 0.64 6.22 -13.11
CA ASP A 183 0.00 5.48 -12.02
C ASP A 183 -0.52 4.13 -12.54
N LEU A 184 -1.12 4.15 -13.73
CA LEU A 184 -1.59 2.95 -14.40
C LEU A 184 -0.44 2.00 -14.79
N TRP A 185 0.67 2.54 -15.27
CA TRP A 185 1.83 1.71 -15.62
C TRP A 185 2.37 0.93 -14.42
N SER A 186 2.38 1.54 -13.22
CA SER A 186 2.79 0.85 -11.99
C SER A 186 1.87 -0.34 -11.68
N LEU A 187 0.55 -0.19 -11.87
CA LEU A 187 -0.42 -1.29 -11.72
C LEU A 187 -0.22 -2.38 -12.77
N LEU A 188 0.00 -2.01 -14.04
CA LEU A 188 0.26 -2.96 -15.13
C LEU A 188 1.57 -3.73 -14.92
N SER A 189 2.59 -3.04 -14.41
CA SER A 189 3.88 -3.63 -14.05
C SER A 189 3.73 -4.64 -12.91
N PHE A 190 2.88 -4.33 -11.92
CA PHE A 190 2.54 -5.29 -10.88
C PHE A 190 1.84 -6.50 -11.48
N LEU A 191 0.82 -6.32 -12.33
CA LEU A 191 0.11 -7.43 -12.98
C LEU A 191 0.99 -8.27 -13.94
N LYS A 192 2.23 -7.84 -14.24
CA LYS A 192 3.20 -8.48 -15.15
C LYS A 192 2.62 -8.78 -16.54
N LEU A 193 1.84 -7.84 -17.09
CA LEU A 193 1.24 -7.98 -18.42
C LEU A 193 2.23 -7.58 -19.52
N LYS A 194 2.82 -8.54 -20.23
CA LYS A 194 3.66 -8.27 -21.41
C LYS A 194 2.77 -7.89 -22.62
N PRO A 195 3.15 -6.92 -23.47
CA PRO A 195 4.39 -6.13 -23.45
C PRO A 195 4.33 -4.85 -22.59
N PHE A 196 3.24 -4.60 -21.86
CA PHE A 196 2.98 -3.35 -21.14
C PHE A 196 3.93 -3.05 -19.97
N ILE A 197 4.71 -4.04 -19.52
CA ILE A 197 5.77 -3.88 -18.52
C ILE A 197 6.92 -3.03 -19.07
N ASP A 198 7.18 -3.09 -20.38
CA ASP A 198 8.25 -2.31 -21.00
C ASP A 198 7.90 -0.81 -20.97
N ARG A 199 8.73 -0.06 -20.25
CA ARG A 199 8.52 1.36 -20.01
C ARG A 199 8.65 2.19 -21.28
N GLU A 200 9.60 1.87 -22.15
CA GLU A 200 9.81 2.60 -23.40
C GLU A 200 8.68 2.32 -24.39
N TRP A 201 8.28 1.05 -24.48
CA TRP A 201 7.14 0.65 -25.30
C TRP A 201 5.86 1.31 -24.83
N TRP A 202 5.58 1.31 -23.52
CA TRP A 202 4.43 1.99 -22.92
C TRP A 202 4.44 3.48 -23.21
N HIS A 203 5.60 4.12 -23.02
CA HIS A 203 5.75 5.55 -23.23
C HIS A 203 5.47 5.92 -24.69
N ARG A 204 6.07 5.20 -25.64
CA ARG A 204 5.94 5.46 -27.08
C ARG A 204 4.54 5.18 -27.61
N THR A 205 3.91 4.10 -27.16
CA THR A 205 2.70 3.55 -27.80
C THR A 205 1.41 4.02 -27.14
N ILE A 206 1.45 4.30 -25.83
CA ILE A 206 0.25 4.68 -25.05
C ILE A 206 0.42 6.08 -24.45
N GLN A 207 1.46 6.31 -23.64
CA GLN A 207 1.54 7.53 -22.85
C GLN A 207 1.70 8.79 -23.70
N ARG A 208 2.64 8.82 -24.65
CA ARG A 208 2.90 9.97 -25.52
C ARG A 208 1.71 10.27 -26.42
N PRO A 209 1.12 9.30 -27.15
CA PRO A 209 -0.08 9.54 -27.95
C PRO A 209 -1.24 10.13 -27.14
N VAL A 210 -1.55 9.57 -25.97
CA VAL A 210 -2.66 10.09 -25.13
C VAL A 210 -2.36 11.51 -24.62
N THR A 211 -1.11 11.80 -24.27
CA THR A 211 -0.70 13.14 -23.81
C THR A 211 -0.76 14.18 -24.93
N MET A 212 -0.53 13.74 -26.18
CA MET A 212 -0.64 14.58 -27.38
C MET A 212 -2.08 14.69 -27.91
N GLY A 213 -3.06 14.07 -27.24
CA GLY A 213 -4.47 14.10 -27.66
C GLY A 213 -4.79 13.19 -28.85
N ASP A 214 -3.93 12.23 -29.19
CA ASP A 214 -4.18 11.26 -30.25
C ASP A 214 -5.31 10.28 -29.85
N GLU A 215 -6.38 10.25 -30.64
CA GLU A 215 -7.50 9.33 -30.43
C GLU A 215 -7.06 7.86 -30.51
N GLY A 216 -6.08 7.54 -31.35
CA GLY A 216 -5.56 6.17 -31.48
C GLY A 216 -4.94 5.66 -30.17
N GLY A 217 -4.13 6.51 -29.52
CA GLY A 217 -3.62 6.30 -28.17
C GLY A 217 -4.72 6.03 -27.15
N LEU A 218 -5.77 6.86 -27.14
CA LEU A 218 -6.86 6.76 -26.20
C LEU A 218 -7.68 5.47 -26.40
N ARG A 219 -7.99 5.10 -27.65
CA ARG A 219 -8.71 3.84 -27.96
C ARG A 219 -7.91 2.61 -27.52
N ARG A 220 -6.59 2.59 -27.75
CA ARG A 220 -5.72 1.50 -27.27
C ARG A 220 -5.75 1.37 -25.75
N LEU A 221 -5.64 2.51 -25.04
CA LEU A 221 -5.73 2.54 -23.59
C LEU A 221 -7.09 2.04 -23.09
N GLN A 222 -8.19 2.50 -23.67
CA GLN A 222 -9.54 2.08 -23.32
C GLN A 222 -9.73 0.57 -23.53
N SER A 223 -9.26 0.03 -24.66
CA SER A 223 -9.33 -1.40 -24.95
C SER A 223 -8.52 -2.22 -23.93
N LEU A 224 -7.33 -1.75 -23.54
CA LEU A 224 -6.51 -2.40 -22.53
C LEU A 224 -7.23 -2.44 -21.19
N ILE A 225 -7.68 -1.29 -20.69
CA ILE A 225 -8.39 -1.17 -19.41
C ILE A 225 -9.64 -2.04 -19.41
N LYS A 226 -10.41 -2.05 -20.49
CA LYS A 226 -11.64 -2.85 -20.62
C LYS A 226 -11.38 -4.35 -20.48
N ASN A 227 -10.24 -4.85 -20.96
CA ASN A 227 -9.91 -6.27 -20.93
C ASN A 227 -9.32 -6.72 -19.59
N ILE A 228 -8.62 -5.83 -18.87
CA ILE A 228 -7.93 -6.19 -17.62
C ILE A 228 -8.71 -5.79 -16.36
N THR A 229 -9.67 -4.88 -16.48
CA THR A 229 -10.45 -4.38 -15.34
C THR A 229 -11.90 -4.86 -15.41
N LEU A 230 -12.41 -5.29 -14.26
CA LEU A 230 -13.85 -5.45 -14.06
C LEU A 230 -14.34 -4.25 -13.25
N ARG A 231 -14.89 -3.24 -13.92
CA ARG A 231 -15.45 -2.05 -13.27
C ARG A 231 -16.98 -2.11 -13.34
N ARG A 232 -17.63 -2.22 -12.18
CA ARG A 232 -19.08 -2.00 -12.05
C ARG A 232 -19.31 -0.63 -11.47
N THR A 233 -20.19 0.15 -12.09
CA THR A 233 -20.65 1.42 -11.53
C THR A 233 -21.86 1.15 -10.62
N LYS A 234 -22.10 2.04 -9.65
CA LYS A 234 -23.31 2.01 -8.81
C LYS A 234 -24.61 2.08 -9.64
N THR A 235 -24.52 2.57 -10.88
CA THR A 235 -25.61 2.64 -11.87
C THR A 235 -25.70 1.41 -12.78
N SER A 236 -24.77 0.45 -12.67
CA SER A 236 -24.77 -0.75 -13.50
C SER A 236 -25.98 -1.62 -13.16
N LYS A 237 -26.58 -2.23 -14.17
CA LYS A 237 -27.69 -3.18 -14.03
C LYS A 237 -27.18 -4.60 -14.23
N ILE A 238 -27.51 -5.51 -13.32
CA ILE A 238 -27.28 -6.96 -13.50
C ILE A 238 -28.65 -7.60 -13.70
N LYS A 239 -28.85 -8.30 -14.83
CA LYS A 239 -30.12 -8.97 -15.17
C LYS A 239 -31.34 -8.03 -15.07
N GLY A 240 -31.21 -6.80 -15.56
CA GLY A 240 -32.30 -5.80 -15.58
C GLY A 240 -32.55 -5.06 -14.26
N LYS A 241 -31.98 -5.52 -13.13
CA LYS A 241 -32.10 -4.86 -11.82
C LYS A 241 -30.85 -4.01 -11.51
N PRO A 242 -31.00 -2.81 -10.92
CA PRO A 242 -29.86 -2.03 -10.45
C PRO A 242 -29.06 -2.85 -9.43
N VAL A 243 -27.73 -2.83 -9.54
CA VAL A 243 -26.83 -3.57 -8.63
C VAL A 243 -26.92 -3.05 -7.19
N LEU A 244 -27.25 -1.77 -7.04
CA LEU A 244 -27.51 -1.12 -5.77
C LEU A 244 -28.63 -0.10 -5.96
N GLU A 245 -29.65 -0.16 -5.12
CA GLU A 245 -30.63 0.91 -4.96
C GLU A 245 -30.05 1.92 -3.97
N LEU A 246 -29.46 2.98 -4.51
CA LEU A 246 -28.95 4.08 -3.69
C LEU A 246 -29.93 5.25 -3.79
N PRO A 247 -30.18 5.97 -2.67
CA PRO A 247 -30.91 7.22 -2.73
C PRO A 247 -30.15 8.23 -3.60
N GLU A 248 -30.89 9.17 -4.17
CA GLU A 248 -30.32 10.20 -5.03
C GLU A 248 -29.25 11.01 -4.28
N ARG A 249 -28.08 11.19 -4.91
CA ARG A 249 -26.99 11.97 -4.33
C ARG A 249 -27.37 13.45 -4.34
N LYS A 250 -27.64 14.02 -3.17
CA LYS A 250 -27.82 15.47 -3.00
C LYS A 250 -26.47 16.13 -2.76
N VAL A 251 -26.10 17.09 -3.60
CA VAL A 251 -24.87 17.89 -3.46
C VAL A 251 -25.28 19.30 -3.06
N PHE A 252 -24.83 19.76 -1.89
CA PHE A 252 -25.08 21.10 -1.41
C PHE A 252 -23.77 21.89 -1.45
N ILE A 253 -23.75 22.97 -2.23
CA ILE A 253 -22.62 23.90 -2.26
C ILE A 253 -22.96 25.01 -1.27
N GLN A 254 -22.34 24.96 -0.09
CA GLN A 254 -22.45 26.03 0.89
C GLN A 254 -21.33 27.04 0.65
N HIS A 255 -21.67 28.17 0.06
CA HIS A 255 -20.75 29.30 -0.01
C HIS A 255 -20.61 29.91 1.38
N VAL A 256 -19.37 30.00 1.87
CA VAL A 256 -19.05 30.63 3.16
C VAL A 256 -18.45 32.00 2.87
N THR A 257 -18.97 33.03 3.53
CA THR A 257 -18.35 34.35 3.57
C THR A 257 -17.30 34.37 4.66
N LEU A 258 -16.05 34.70 4.30
CA LEU A 258 -14.99 34.92 5.27
C LEU A 258 -15.39 36.05 6.21
N SER A 259 -15.08 35.90 7.50
CA SER A 259 -15.15 36.99 8.46
C SER A 259 -14.15 38.10 8.10
N ASP A 260 -14.32 39.30 8.66
CA ASP A 260 -13.41 40.42 8.39
C ASP A 260 -11.96 40.14 8.82
N GLU A 261 -11.77 39.34 9.88
CA GLU A 261 -10.46 38.90 10.36
C GLU A 261 -9.81 37.92 9.37
N GLU A 262 -10.55 36.88 8.95
CA GLU A 262 -10.09 35.90 7.95
C GLU A 262 -9.85 36.56 6.60
N ARG A 263 -10.66 37.55 6.22
CA ARG A 263 -10.52 38.30 4.99
C ARG A 263 -9.26 39.15 4.99
N LYS A 264 -8.90 39.79 6.10
CA LYS A 264 -7.64 40.52 6.25
C LYS A 264 -6.43 39.59 6.13
N ILE A 265 -6.50 38.40 6.71
CA ILE A 265 -5.44 37.38 6.59
C ILE A 265 -5.36 36.87 5.15
N TYR A 266 -6.51 36.56 4.54
CA TYR A 266 -6.57 36.12 3.15
C TYR A 266 -5.98 37.18 2.20
N GLN A 267 -6.37 38.44 2.37
CA GLN A 267 -5.84 39.57 1.58
C GLN A 267 -4.36 39.82 1.84
N SER A 268 -3.86 39.64 3.07
CA SER A 268 -2.43 39.82 3.35
C SER A 268 -1.59 38.73 2.68
N VAL A 269 -2.06 37.49 2.67
CA VAL A 269 -1.43 36.38 1.95
C VAL A 269 -1.49 36.59 0.44
N ASP A 270 -2.64 37.01 -0.09
CA ASP A 270 -2.84 37.26 -1.53
C ASP A 270 -1.96 38.42 -2.01
N CYS A 271 -1.93 39.53 -1.26
CA CYS A 271 -1.07 40.68 -1.54
C CYS A 271 0.42 40.31 -1.45
N PHE A 272 0.82 39.49 -0.46
CA PHE A 272 2.20 39.01 -0.34
C PHE A 272 2.60 38.13 -1.52
N HIS A 273 1.70 37.24 -1.98
CA HIS A 273 1.95 36.35 -3.11
C HIS A 273 2.08 37.13 -4.42
N ILE A 274 1.15 38.07 -4.67
CA ILE A 274 1.16 38.95 -5.83
C ILE A 274 2.43 39.83 -5.82
N SER A 275 2.77 40.45 -4.69
CA SER A 275 3.96 41.31 -4.56
C SER A 275 5.26 40.52 -4.74
N SER A 276 5.36 39.32 -4.18
CA SER A 276 6.52 38.43 -4.37
C SER A 276 6.66 37.96 -5.82
N MET A 277 5.54 37.72 -6.52
CA MET A 277 5.55 37.37 -7.93
C MET A 277 6.04 38.55 -8.79
N TYR A 278 5.53 39.77 -8.56
CA TYR A 278 6.01 40.97 -9.26
C TYR A 278 7.47 41.30 -8.97
N SER A 279 7.93 41.13 -7.72
CA SER A 279 9.34 41.31 -7.34
C SER A 279 10.24 40.28 -8.05
N ALA A 280 9.84 39.00 -8.09
CA ALA A 280 10.58 37.96 -8.81
C ALA A 280 10.65 38.23 -10.33
N PHE A 281 9.59 38.77 -10.93
CA PHE A 281 9.59 39.18 -12.35
C PHE A 281 10.47 40.42 -12.62
N SER A 282 10.58 41.34 -11.66
CA SER A 282 11.42 42.54 -11.81
C SER A 282 12.92 42.27 -11.68
N TYR A 283 13.32 41.13 -11.11
CA TYR A 283 14.73 40.67 -11.04
C TYR A 283 15.19 39.91 -12.30
N PHE A 284 14.29 39.65 -13.26
CA PHE A 284 14.58 38.96 -14.52
C PHE A 284 14.63 39.89 -15.75
N LYS A 285 14.66 41.22 -15.54
CA LYS A 285 15.03 42.22 -16.55
C LYS A 285 16.40 42.78 -16.24
#